data_AF-A0A7C9A6M9-F1
#
_entry.id   AF-A0A7C9A6M9-F1
#
_cell.length_a   1.000
_cell.length_b   1.000
_cell.length_c   1.000
_cell.angle_alpha   90.00
_cell.angle_beta   90.00
_cell.angle_gamma   90.00
#
_symmetry.space_group_name_H-M   'P 1'
#
loop_
_entity.id
_entity.type
_entity.pdbx_description
1 polymer ?
#
loop_
_entity_poly.entity_id
_entity_poly.type
_entity_poly.pdbx_seq_one_letter_code
_entity_poly.pdbx_strand_id
1 'polypeptide(L)'
;AARIGRKMQREQPGLVRSDWATAKINVMYRALKCKFSMYPHLNSMLLSTAGSVLVEGSPHDLFWGGGREGEGLNHLGRLLMQLRSEFLGESSSAGEKSLPQLHNL
;
A
#
# COMPACT_ATOMS: atom_id res chain seq x y z
N ALA A 1 -15.17 7.18 -4.32
CA ALA A 1 -14.10 8.16 -4.10
C ALA A 1 -13.06 8.19 -5.25
N ALA A 2 -12.34 7.10 -5.55
CA ALA A 2 -11.23 7.10 -6.52
C ALA A 2 -11.60 7.61 -7.94
N ARG A 3 -12.79 7.26 -8.44
CA ARG A 3 -13.29 7.72 -9.76
C ARG A 3 -13.43 9.25 -9.85
N ILE A 4 -13.95 9.90 -8.81
CA ILE A 4 -14.16 11.36 -8.78
C ILE A 4 -12.80 12.07 -8.79
N GLY A 5 -11.87 11.61 -7.95
CA GLY A 5 -10.50 12.16 -7.92
C GLY A 5 -9.78 12.01 -9.26
N ARG A 6 -9.89 10.85 -9.94
CA ARG A 6 -9.33 10.64 -11.28
C ARG A 6 -9.98 11.53 -12.34
N LYS A 7 -11.30 11.72 -12.28
CA LYS A 7 -12.03 12.62 -13.18
C LYS A 7 -11.52 14.06 -13.01
N MET A 8 -11.44 14.54 -11.78
CA MET A 8 -10.95 15.89 -11.47
C MET A 8 -9.49 16.10 -11.90
N GLN A 9 -8.63 15.10 -11.71
CA GLN A 9 -7.25 15.15 -12.22
C GLN A 9 -7.17 15.29 -13.74
N ARG A 10 -8.10 14.67 -14.49
CA ARG A 10 -8.13 14.75 -15.96
C ARG A 10 -8.74 16.06 -16.46
N GLU A 11 -9.84 16.48 -15.85
CA GLU A 11 -10.63 17.63 -16.33
C GLU A 11 -10.07 18.97 -15.84
N GLN A 12 -9.46 18.98 -14.65
CA GLN A 12 -9.01 20.20 -13.98
C GLN A 12 -7.65 19.97 -13.29
N PRO A 13 -6.58 19.67 -14.05
CA PRO A 13 -5.28 19.33 -13.48
C PRO A 13 -4.69 20.45 -12.63
N GLY A 14 -4.98 21.73 -12.94
CA GLY A 14 -4.50 22.88 -12.16
C GLY A 14 -5.10 23.02 -10.76
N LEU A 15 -6.20 22.31 -10.46
CA LEU A 15 -6.80 22.25 -9.12
C LEU A 15 -6.30 21.05 -8.30
N VAL A 16 -5.52 20.17 -8.92
CA VAL A 16 -4.87 19.04 -8.26
C VAL A 16 -3.42 19.40 -7.98
N ARG A 17 -2.91 18.96 -6.82
CA ARG A 17 -1.51 19.17 -6.46
C ARG A 17 -0.58 18.65 -7.56
N SER A 18 0.45 19.41 -7.90
CA SER A 18 1.36 19.11 -9.02
C SER A 18 2.10 17.76 -8.87
N ASP A 19 2.41 17.34 -7.65
CA ASP A 19 3.07 16.06 -7.33
C ASP A 19 2.07 14.92 -7.03
N TRP A 20 0.77 15.10 -7.31
CA TRP A 20 -0.28 14.16 -6.88
C TRP A 20 -0.05 12.72 -7.35
N ALA A 21 0.61 12.54 -8.49
CA ALA A 21 0.98 11.23 -9.02
C ALA A 21 1.75 10.38 -7.99
N THR A 22 2.67 10.98 -7.24
CA THR A 22 3.49 10.31 -6.22
C THR A 22 2.91 10.50 -4.82
N ALA A 23 2.37 11.69 -4.52
CA ALA A 23 1.85 12.02 -3.19
C ALA A 23 0.66 11.15 -2.76
N LYS A 24 -0.18 10.67 -3.71
CA LYS A 24 -1.40 9.92 -3.40
C LYS A 24 -1.16 8.66 -2.56
N ILE A 25 -0.01 7.99 -2.75
CA ILE A 25 0.35 6.78 -2.00
C ILE A 25 0.60 7.14 -0.53
N ASN A 26 1.40 8.18 -0.29
CA ASN A 26 1.71 8.63 1.07
C ASN A 26 0.45 9.15 1.79
N VAL A 27 -0.39 9.91 1.08
CA VAL A 27 -1.67 10.39 1.64
C VAL A 27 -2.57 9.23 2.02
N MET A 28 -2.71 8.22 1.16
CA MET A 28 -3.50 7.01 1.48
C MET A 28 -2.92 6.27 2.68
N TYR A 29 -1.61 6.06 2.72
CA TYR A 29 -0.94 5.41 3.84
C TYR A 29 -1.20 6.13 5.17
N ARG A 30 -1.08 7.46 5.21
CA ARG A 30 -1.37 8.27 6.40
C ARG A 30 -2.84 8.12 6.84
N ALA A 31 -3.78 8.10 5.89
CA ALA A 31 -5.19 7.90 6.18
C ALA A 31 -5.46 6.50 6.75
N LEU A 32 -4.85 5.45 6.19
CA LEU A 32 -4.95 4.09 6.70
C LEU A 32 -4.36 4.00 8.11
N LYS A 33 -3.15 4.51 8.33
CA LYS A 33 -2.50 4.53 9.64
C LYS A 33 -3.40 5.20 10.68
N CYS A 34 -3.94 6.38 10.37
CA CYS A 34 -4.89 7.06 11.24
C CYS A 34 -6.12 6.20 11.55
N LYS A 35 -6.77 5.63 10.52
CA LYS A 35 -7.96 4.78 10.67
C LYS A 35 -7.69 3.57 11.58
N PHE A 36 -6.62 2.82 11.32
CA PHE A 36 -6.33 1.60 12.05
C PHE A 36 -5.63 1.84 13.41
N SER A 37 -5.06 3.01 13.65
CA SER A 37 -4.60 3.41 15.00
C SER A 37 -5.75 3.92 15.87
N MET A 38 -6.75 4.58 15.28
CA MET A 38 -7.86 5.17 16.04
C MET A 38 -8.92 4.15 16.48
N TYR A 39 -9.09 3.06 15.72
CA TYR A 39 -10.13 2.07 15.98
C TYR A 39 -9.55 0.69 16.33
N PRO A 40 -9.53 0.29 17.62
CA PRO A 40 -8.91 -0.96 18.06
C PRO A 40 -9.46 -2.22 17.36
N HIS A 41 -10.79 -2.29 17.13
CA HIS A 41 -11.41 -3.43 16.44
C HIS A 41 -10.93 -3.58 14.99
N LEU A 42 -10.67 -2.46 14.29
CA LEU A 42 -10.10 -2.51 12.94
C LEU A 42 -8.63 -2.92 12.99
N ASN A 43 -7.89 -2.44 13.99
CA ASN A 43 -6.51 -2.87 14.22
C ASN A 43 -6.44 -4.39 14.39
N SER A 44 -7.23 -4.96 15.30
CA SER A 44 -7.29 -6.40 15.53
C SER A 44 -7.67 -7.18 14.28
N MET A 45 -8.61 -6.66 13.48
CA MET A 45 -9.00 -7.26 12.20
C MET A 45 -7.87 -7.22 11.16
N LEU A 46 -7.06 -6.16 11.14
CA LEU A 46 -5.88 -6.11 10.26
C LEU A 46 -4.82 -7.11 10.71
N LEU A 47 -4.54 -7.18 12.02
CA LEU A 47 -3.55 -8.09 12.59
C LEU A 47 -3.94 -9.56 12.41
N SER A 48 -5.23 -9.90 12.49
CA SER A 48 -5.71 -11.28 12.29
C SER A 48 -5.48 -11.80 10.87
N THR A 49 -5.12 -10.94 9.92
CA THR A 49 -4.76 -11.34 8.55
C THR A 49 -3.28 -11.75 8.41
N ALA A 50 -2.49 -11.74 9.48
CA ALA A 50 -1.07 -12.11 9.46
C ALA A 50 -0.85 -13.44 8.72
N GLY A 51 0.22 -13.51 7.92
CA GLY A 51 0.52 -14.65 7.05
C GLY A 51 -0.32 -14.70 5.75
N SER A 52 -1.34 -13.86 5.58
CA SER A 52 -2.14 -13.78 4.36
C SER A 52 -1.79 -12.57 3.49
N VAL A 53 -1.93 -12.74 2.18
CA VAL A 53 -1.86 -11.64 1.20
C VAL A 53 -3.21 -10.94 1.13
N LEU A 54 -3.21 -9.61 1.25
CA LEU A 54 -4.42 -8.80 1.07
C LEU A 54 -4.50 -8.27 -0.35
N VAL A 55 -5.61 -8.53 -1.03
CA VAL A 55 -5.90 -8.02 -2.37
C VAL A 55 -7.23 -7.26 -2.32
N GLU A 56 -7.24 -6.01 -2.79
CA GLU A 56 -8.50 -5.27 -2.96
C GLU A 56 -9.22 -5.79 -4.21
N GLY A 57 -10.42 -6.33 -4.02
CA GLY A 57 -11.17 -7.11 -5.01
C GLY A 57 -11.93 -6.29 -6.05
N SER A 58 -11.38 -5.16 -6.51
CA SER A 58 -11.99 -4.38 -7.58
C SER A 58 -11.54 -4.88 -8.96
N PRO A 59 -12.45 -5.35 -9.82
CA PRO A 59 -12.11 -5.80 -11.18
C PRO A 59 -11.79 -4.65 -12.14
N HIS A 60 -11.94 -3.39 -11.71
CA HIS A 60 -11.79 -2.20 -12.55
C HIS A 60 -10.75 -1.20 -12.04
N ASP A 61 -10.24 -1.37 -10.81
CA ASP A 61 -9.23 -0.47 -10.26
C ASP A 61 -7.85 -1.12 -10.35
N LEU A 62 -7.15 -0.87 -11.46
CA LEU A 62 -5.81 -1.41 -11.70
C LEU A 62 -4.72 -0.76 -10.84
N PHE A 63 -5.02 0.34 -10.13
CA PHE A 63 -4.03 1.03 -9.32
C PHE A 63 -4.14 0.59 -7.85
N TRP A 64 -5.32 0.72 -7.26
CA TRP A 64 -5.54 0.35 -5.86
C TRP A 64 -5.90 -1.13 -5.68
N GLY A 65 -6.55 -1.72 -6.68
CA GLY A 65 -7.08 -3.08 -6.67
C GLY A 65 -6.23 -4.10 -7.40
N GLY A 66 -6.66 -5.36 -7.32
CA GLY A 66 -6.04 -6.49 -8.00
C GLY A 66 -6.38 -6.61 -9.48
N GLY A 67 -7.35 -5.85 -10.00
CA GLY A 67 -7.84 -6.04 -11.37
C GLY A 67 -8.68 -7.31 -11.49
N ARG A 68 -9.19 -7.57 -12.69
CA ARG A 68 -10.08 -8.71 -12.92
C ARG A 68 -9.31 -10.04 -12.92
N GLU A 69 -8.14 -10.03 -13.51
CA GLU A 69 -7.28 -11.19 -13.79
C GLU A 69 -5.99 -11.15 -12.94
N GLY A 70 -5.91 -10.27 -11.94
CA GLY A 70 -4.69 -10.07 -11.13
C GLY A 70 -3.68 -9.09 -11.74
N GLU A 71 -4.07 -8.36 -12.78
CA GLU A 71 -3.24 -7.38 -13.49
C GLU A 71 -3.11 -6.03 -12.78
N GLY A 72 -3.87 -5.82 -11.70
CA GLY A 72 -3.83 -4.60 -10.89
C GLY A 72 -2.63 -4.53 -9.94
N LEU A 73 -2.17 -3.31 -9.66
CA LEU A 73 -1.01 -3.05 -8.81
C LEU A 73 -1.27 -3.34 -7.33
N ASN A 74 -2.53 -3.42 -6.91
CA ASN A 74 -2.97 -3.70 -5.55
C ASN A 74 -2.29 -2.80 -4.50
N HIS A 75 -2.15 -1.50 -4.79
CA HIS A 75 -1.50 -0.57 -3.86
C HIS A 75 -2.19 -0.53 -2.49
N LEU A 76 -3.52 -0.69 -2.44
CA LEU A 76 -4.24 -0.64 -1.17
C LEU A 76 -3.88 -1.85 -0.28
N GLY A 77 -3.93 -3.05 -0.85
CA GLY A 77 -3.54 -4.28 -0.14
C GLY A 77 -2.09 -4.23 0.33
N ARG A 78 -1.16 -3.75 -0.52
CA ARG A 78 0.25 -3.55 -0.16
C ARG A 78 0.44 -2.59 1.02
N LEU A 79 -0.24 -1.44 1.01
CA LEU A 79 -0.16 -0.49 2.12
C LEU A 79 -0.73 -1.05 3.43
N LEU A 80 -1.82 -1.82 3.37
CA LEU A 80 -2.38 -2.49 4.54
C LEU A 80 -1.41 -3.54 5.10
N MET A 81 -0.77 -4.33 4.24
CA MET A 81 0.24 -5.31 4.68
C MET A 81 1.48 -4.64 5.28
N GLN A 82 1.95 -3.53 4.70
CA GLN A 82 3.02 -2.73 5.28
C GLN A 82 2.64 -2.24 6.69
N LEU A 83 1.45 -1.65 6.82
CA LEU A 83 0.94 -1.15 8.11
C LEU A 83 0.77 -2.27 9.14
N ARG A 84 0.35 -3.46 8.71
CA ARG A 84 0.27 -4.66 9.56
C ARG A 84 1.63 -5.03 10.13
N SER A 85 2.68 -5.10 9.31
CA SER A 85 4.05 -5.40 9.78
C SER A 85 4.56 -4.34 10.74
N GLU A 86 4.27 -3.06 10.50
CA GLU A 86 4.60 -1.98 11.45
C GLU A 86 3.93 -2.18 12.82
N PHE A 87 2.65 -2.57 12.86
CA PHE A 87 1.95 -2.80 14.14
C PHE A 87 2.39 -4.08 14.86
N LEU A 88 2.86 -5.10 14.12
CA LEU A 88 3.44 -6.31 14.71
C LEU A 88 4.85 -6.08 15.27
N GLY A 89 5.46 -4.92 15.01
CA GLY A 89 6.84 -4.64 15.42
C GLY A 89 7.86 -5.44 14.59
N GLU A 90 7.47 -5.90 13.40
CA GLU A 90 8.37 -6.52 12.44
C GLU A 90 9.23 -5.43 11.81
N SER A 91 10.32 -5.06 12.49
CA SER A 91 11.41 -4.31 11.89
C SER A 91 11.88 -5.11 10.67
N SER A 92 11.79 -4.53 9.47
CA SER A 92 12.39 -5.13 8.28
C SER A 92 13.90 -5.22 8.49
N SER A 93 14.39 -6.32 9.07
CA SER A 93 15.76 -6.77 8.93
C SER A 93 15.90 -7.30 7.50
N ALA A 94 16.04 -6.37 6.56
CA ALA A 94 16.52 -6.69 5.23
C ALA A 94 17.93 -7.27 5.40
N GLY A 95 18.03 -8.60 5.42
CA GLY A 95 19.28 -9.33 5.40
C GLY A 95 20.07 -8.91 4.17
N GLU A 96 21.08 -8.08 4.41
CA GLU A 96 22.18 -7.82 3.51
C GLU A 96 22.84 -9.16 3.20
N LYS A 97 22.51 -9.75 2.05
CA LYS A 97 23.30 -10.86 1.51
C LYS A 97 24.58 -10.27 0.95
N SER A 98 25.57 -10.07 1.83
CA SER A 98 26.96 -9.90 1.43
C SER A 98 27.35 -11.05 0.52
N LEU A 99 27.67 -10.73 -0.73
CA LEU A 99 28.34 -11.65 -1.66
C LEU A 99 29.61 -12.18 -0.99
N PRO A 100 29.88 -13.49 -1.00
CA PRO A 100 31.17 -13.98 -0.50
C PRO A 100 32.26 -13.42 -1.42
N GLN A 101 33.18 -12.65 -0.84
CA GLN A 101 34.44 -12.32 -1.48
C GLN A 101 35.13 -13.64 -1.83
N LEU A 102 35.29 -13.89 -3.13
CA LEU A 102 36.18 -14.92 -3.64
C LEU A 102 37.62 -14.50 -3.29
N HIS A 103 38.07 -14.91 -2.11
CA HIS A 103 39.49 -15.18 -1.90
C HIS A 103 39.80 -16.47 -2.65
N ASN A 104 40.72 -16.40 -3.63
CA ASN A 104 41.63 -17.49 -3.94
C ASN A 104 42.81 -16.99 -4.78
N LEU A 105 43.98 -17.18 -4.16
CA LEU A 105 45.35 -17.27 -4.69
C LEU A 105 45.99 -15.98 -5.23
#